data_AF-A0A919FT11-F1
#
_entry.id   AF-A0A919FT11-F1
#
_cell.length_a   1.000
_cell.length_b   1.000
_cell.length_c   1.000
_cell.angle_alpha   90.00
_cell.angle_beta   90.00
_cell.angle_gamma   90.00
#
_symmetry.space_group_name_H-M   'P 1'
#
loop_
_entity.id
_entity.type
_entity.pdbx_description
1 polymer ?
#
loop_
_entity_poly.entity_id
_entity_poly.type
_entity_poly.pdbx_seq_one_letter_code
_entity_poly.pdbx_strand_id
1 'polypeptide(L)'
;MSTFVVFDLEFTSWAGALEQDWSAPGQLREIVQIGALRLGEDCSVVEEYEALVRPVANPRLSAYFTELTGIDQAAVDRDGLPAARALGDFLEFCQGQSVLSYGNDMVVLGENAGWARARGEELRSGFLGAGFLNIRPWLNAVAPVTAPVNVGRLWHVLGLPRPAVAGQEHSALFDCHSLAAALGHLRATGTALPEGCF
;
A
#
# COMPACT_ATOMS: atom_id res chain seq x y z
N MET A 1 -5.14 12.63 -20.19
CA MET A 1 -4.13 11.55 -20.14
C MET A 1 -4.69 10.54 -19.16
N SER A 2 -4.73 9.25 -19.50
CA SER A 2 -5.24 8.26 -18.53
C SER A 2 -4.20 8.07 -17.43
N THR A 3 -4.69 7.84 -16.21
CA THR A 3 -3.87 7.60 -15.02
C THR A 3 -4.49 6.49 -14.20
N PHE A 4 -3.67 5.85 -13.38
CA PHE A 4 -4.10 4.85 -12.41
C PHE A 4 -3.30 5.00 -11.13
N VAL A 5 -3.73 4.35 -10.07
CA VAL A 5 -3.06 4.41 -8.76
C VAL A 5 -2.44 3.06 -8.43
N VAL A 6 -1.23 3.08 -7.88
CA VAL A 6 -0.68 1.97 -7.11
C VAL A 6 -0.63 2.37 -5.64
N PHE A 7 -0.86 1.43 -4.74
CA PHE A 7 -0.77 1.70 -3.31
C PHE A 7 -0.27 0.48 -2.54
N ASP A 8 0.24 0.76 -1.35
CA ASP A 8 0.73 -0.22 -0.39
C ASP A 8 0.42 0.28 1.04
N LEU A 9 0.26 -0.65 1.98
CA LEU A 9 -0.08 -0.37 3.37
C LEU A 9 0.87 -1.05 4.34
N GLU A 10 1.38 -0.28 5.31
CA GLU A 10 1.97 -0.86 6.51
C GLU A 10 0.94 -0.83 7.65
N PHE A 11 0.78 -1.94 8.36
CA PHE A 11 -0.20 -2.07 9.44
C PHE A 11 0.37 -2.84 10.63
N THR A 12 -0.21 -2.62 11.81
CA THR A 12 0.26 -3.22 13.06
C THR A 12 0.44 -4.73 12.92
N SER A 13 1.63 -5.19 13.28
CA SER A 13 2.05 -6.58 13.13
C SER A 13 2.94 -7.03 14.28
N TRP A 14 3.10 -8.34 14.42
CA TRP A 14 3.85 -8.99 15.49
C TRP A 14 4.63 -10.18 14.93
N ALA A 15 5.65 -10.64 15.66
CA ALA A 15 6.35 -11.87 15.30
C ALA A 15 5.35 -13.04 15.23
N GLY A 16 5.32 -13.75 14.10
CA GLY A 16 4.38 -14.85 13.86
C GLY A 16 2.99 -14.44 13.37
N ALA A 17 2.70 -13.15 13.21
CA ALA A 17 1.36 -12.67 12.85
C ALA A 17 0.96 -13.10 11.43
N LEU A 18 1.88 -13.03 10.46
CA LEU A 18 1.62 -13.45 9.09
C LEU A 18 1.28 -14.95 9.01
N GLU A 19 2.03 -15.79 9.72
CA GLU A 19 1.82 -17.24 9.76
C GLU A 19 0.48 -17.64 10.38
N GLN A 20 -0.07 -16.77 11.23
CA GLN A 20 -1.36 -16.95 11.89
C GLN A 20 -2.48 -16.13 11.22
N ASP A 21 -2.22 -15.48 10.09
CA ASP A 21 -3.16 -14.55 9.44
C ASP A 21 -3.76 -13.51 10.40
N TRP A 22 -2.93 -12.96 11.29
CA TRP A 22 -3.33 -11.99 12.33
C TRP A 22 -4.51 -12.45 13.20
N SER A 23 -4.74 -13.77 13.32
CA SER A 23 -5.92 -14.32 14.02
C SER A 23 -5.79 -14.35 15.54
N ALA A 24 -4.61 -14.06 16.09
CA ALA A 24 -4.41 -14.05 17.53
C ALA A 24 -5.22 -12.92 18.20
N PRO A 25 -5.76 -13.13 19.42
CA PRO A 25 -6.59 -12.14 20.09
C PRO A 25 -5.92 -10.77 20.21
N GLY A 26 -6.61 -9.73 19.73
CA GLY A 26 -6.15 -8.34 19.77
C GLY A 26 -5.18 -7.94 18.65
N GLN A 27 -4.74 -8.88 17.79
CA GLN A 27 -3.86 -8.59 16.66
C GLN A 27 -4.65 -8.04 15.47
N LEU A 28 -5.20 -6.84 15.62
CA LEU A 28 -5.88 -6.14 14.53
C LEU A 28 -4.85 -5.56 13.56
N ARG A 29 -5.12 -5.62 12.26
CA ARG A 29 -4.31 -4.97 11.20
C ARG A 29 -4.67 -3.49 11.08
N GLU A 30 -4.35 -2.70 12.10
CA GLU A 30 -4.57 -1.26 12.04
C GLU A 30 -3.52 -0.61 11.14
N ILE A 31 -3.96 0.12 10.11
CA ILE A 31 -3.05 0.82 9.19
C ILE A 31 -2.22 1.84 10.00
N VAL A 32 -0.92 1.85 9.74
CA VAL A 32 0.08 2.75 10.34
C VAL A 32 0.75 3.61 9.26
N GLN A 33 0.88 3.13 8.02
CA GLN A 33 1.33 3.93 6.88
C GLN A 33 0.48 3.63 5.64
N ILE A 34 0.16 4.66 4.88
CA ILE A 34 -0.39 4.56 3.53
C ILE A 34 0.62 5.17 2.58
N GLY A 35 1.01 4.44 1.55
CA GLY A 35 1.77 4.96 0.42
C GLY A 35 0.97 4.76 -0.87
N ALA A 36 0.96 5.76 -1.74
CA ALA A 36 0.31 5.65 -3.03
C ALA A 36 0.96 6.55 -4.09
N LEU A 37 0.93 6.09 -5.34
CA LEU A 37 1.39 6.85 -6.49
C LEU A 37 0.29 6.89 -7.54
N ARG A 38 0.02 8.07 -8.09
CA ARG A 38 -0.70 8.22 -9.35
C ARG A 38 0.32 8.10 -10.47
N LEU A 39 0.09 7.13 -11.35
CA LEU A 39 0.95 6.83 -12.48
C LEU A 39 0.28 7.25 -13.79
N GLY A 40 1.08 7.80 -14.70
CA GLY A 40 0.70 7.98 -16.10
C GLY A 40 0.68 6.64 -16.84
N GLU A 41 0.23 6.66 -18.09
CA GLU A 41 0.21 5.47 -18.94
C GLU A 41 1.58 4.80 -19.01
N ASP A 42 2.67 5.56 -19.16
CA ASP A 42 4.06 5.11 -19.19
C ASP A 42 4.65 4.68 -17.83
N CYS A 43 3.82 4.57 -16.80
CA CYS A 43 4.20 4.31 -15.42
C CYS A 43 5.09 5.39 -14.79
N SER A 44 5.14 6.59 -15.39
CA SER A 44 5.77 7.75 -14.75
C SER A 44 4.93 8.23 -13.56
N VAL A 45 5.59 8.68 -12.50
CA VAL A 45 4.92 9.21 -11.31
C VAL A 45 4.40 10.63 -11.61
N VAL A 46 3.09 10.80 -11.46
CA VAL A 46 2.38 12.08 -11.64
C VAL A 46 2.13 12.77 -10.30
N GLU A 47 1.78 11.99 -9.28
CA GLU A 47 1.41 12.47 -7.96
C GLU A 47 1.74 11.41 -6.91
N GLU A 48 2.09 11.83 -5.70
CA GLU A 48 2.37 10.95 -4.57
C GLU A 48 1.42 11.28 -3.42
N TYR A 49 1.01 10.26 -2.68
CA TYR A 49 0.30 10.40 -1.42
C TYR A 49 0.99 9.51 -0.38
N GLU A 50 1.32 10.09 0.77
CA GLU A 50 1.89 9.37 1.90
C GLU A 50 1.29 9.89 3.20
N ALA A 51 0.90 8.98 4.09
CA ALA A 51 0.39 9.36 5.40
C ALA A 51 0.78 8.32 6.46
N LEU A 52 1.23 8.80 7.62
CA LEU A 52 1.22 8.01 8.85
C LEU A 52 -0.18 8.03 9.46
N VAL A 53 -0.58 6.91 10.03
CA VAL A 53 -1.89 6.69 10.64
C VAL A 53 -1.70 6.24 12.08
N ARG A 54 -2.48 6.81 12.99
CA ARG A 54 -2.42 6.50 14.41
C ARG A 54 -3.35 5.32 14.75
N PRO A 55 -2.83 4.14 15.12
CA PRO A 55 -3.67 3.03 15.55
C PRO A 55 -4.37 3.34 16.87
N VAL A 56 -5.59 2.83 17.04
CA VAL A 56 -6.47 3.12 18.19
C VAL A 56 -6.54 1.93 19.14
N ALA A 57 -6.66 0.70 18.63
CA ALA A 57 -6.73 -0.50 19.45
C ALA A 57 -5.35 -0.95 19.96
N ASN A 58 -4.32 -0.78 19.12
CA ASN A 58 -2.92 -1.08 19.39
C ASN A 58 -2.06 0.18 19.24
N PRO A 59 -2.24 1.21 20.10
CA PRO A 59 -1.56 2.51 19.95
C PRO A 59 -0.04 2.44 20.17
N ARG A 60 0.46 1.34 20.72
CA ARG A 60 1.89 1.07 20.90
C ARG A 60 2.35 0.08 19.83
N LEU A 61 3.22 0.53 18.94
CA LEU A 61 3.82 -0.31 17.91
C LEU A 61 4.66 -1.41 18.55
N SER A 62 4.63 -2.61 17.96
CA SER A 62 5.51 -3.69 18.39
C SER A 62 6.95 -3.42 17.95
N ALA A 63 7.93 -3.97 18.66
CA ALA A 63 9.33 -3.94 18.24
C ALA A 63 9.49 -4.57 16.85
N TYR A 64 8.81 -5.69 16.60
CA TYR A 64 8.79 -6.36 15.30
C TYR A 64 8.35 -5.43 14.17
N PHE A 65 7.24 -4.71 14.34
CA PHE A 65 6.74 -3.77 13.33
C PHE A 65 7.73 -2.62 13.08
N THR A 66 8.30 -2.07 14.15
CA THR A 66 9.26 -0.96 14.08
C THR A 66 10.55 -1.40 13.37
N GLU A 67 11.06 -2.60 13.69
CA GLU A 67 12.25 -3.17 13.05
C GLU A 67 12.01 -3.51 11.57
N LEU A 68 10.81 -4.00 11.25
CA LEU A 68 10.43 -4.36 9.89
C LEU A 68 10.32 -3.13 8.98
N THR A 69 9.56 -2.12 9.43
CA THR A 69 9.16 -0.97 8.60
C THR A 69 10.08 0.25 8.74
N GLY A 70 10.82 0.33 9.84
CA GLY A 70 11.57 1.52 10.24
C GLY A 70 10.69 2.66 10.78
N ILE A 71 9.38 2.47 10.90
CA ILE A 71 8.45 3.47 11.44
C ILE A 71 8.53 3.43 12.97
N ASP A 72 9.06 4.51 13.56
CA ASP A 72 9.14 4.64 15.00
C ASP A 72 7.86 5.20 15.63
N GLN A 73 7.68 4.91 16.93
CA GLN A 73 6.52 5.39 17.69
C GLN A 73 6.45 6.93 17.74
N ALA A 74 7.59 7.61 17.79
CA ALA A 74 7.63 9.07 17.92
C ALA A 74 7.13 9.77 16.64
N ALA A 75 7.38 9.19 15.47
CA ALA A 75 6.86 9.64 14.19
C ALA A 75 5.34 9.47 14.14
N VAL A 76 4.81 8.32 14.55
CA VAL A 76 3.34 8.09 14.60
C VAL A 76 2.66 9.00 15.62
N ASP A 77 3.26 9.20 16.80
CA ASP A 77 2.69 10.08 17.82
C ASP A 77 2.65 11.55 17.37
N ARG A 78 3.67 11.99 16.62
CA ARG A 78 3.82 13.36 16.13
C ARG A 78 2.99 13.62 14.86
N ASP A 79 3.11 12.76 13.86
CA ASP A 79 2.63 13.01 12.50
C ASP A 79 1.44 12.10 12.12
N GLY A 80 1.16 11.06 12.90
CA GLY A 80 0.09 10.10 12.62
C GLY A 80 -1.30 10.73 12.68
N LEU A 81 -2.02 10.64 11.55
CA LEU A 81 -3.39 11.12 11.38
C LEU A 81 -4.40 10.14 12.00
N PRO A 82 -5.60 10.63 12.40
CA PRO A 82 -6.73 9.75 12.66
C PRO A 82 -7.07 8.90 11.44
N ALA A 83 -7.41 7.62 11.66
CA ALA A 83 -7.68 6.67 10.59
C ALA A 83 -8.74 7.18 9.60
N ALA A 84 -9.88 7.70 10.05
CA ALA A 84 -10.92 8.17 9.13
C ALA A 84 -10.45 9.30 8.20
N ARG A 85 -9.57 10.18 8.69
CA ARG A 85 -8.97 11.24 7.88
C ARG A 85 -8.02 10.65 6.86
N ALA A 86 -7.02 9.88 7.27
CA ALA A 86 -6.05 9.31 6.33
C ALA A 86 -6.69 8.44 5.25
N LEU A 87 -7.71 7.64 5.63
CA LEU A 87 -8.46 6.81 4.69
C LEU A 87 -9.32 7.66 3.76
N GLY A 88 -9.99 8.69 4.26
CA GLY A 88 -10.78 9.61 3.44
C GLY A 88 -9.92 10.38 2.44
N ASP A 89 -8.74 10.82 2.88
CA ASP A 89 -7.77 11.52 2.04
C ASP A 89 -7.24 10.61 0.93
N PHE A 90 -6.88 9.37 1.27
CA PHE A 90 -6.47 8.36 0.30
C PHE A 90 -7.59 7.98 -0.69
N LEU A 91 -8.83 7.84 -0.23
CA LEU A 91 -9.96 7.51 -1.11
C LEU A 91 -10.29 8.64 -2.09
N GLU A 92 -10.08 9.90 -1.71
CA GLU A 92 -10.16 11.03 -2.64
C GLU A 92 -9.04 10.99 -3.68
N PHE A 93 -7.81 10.70 -3.25
CA PHE A 93 -6.69 10.51 -4.18
C PHE A 93 -6.98 9.43 -5.24
N CYS A 94 -7.71 8.38 -4.84
CA CYS A 94 -8.13 7.29 -5.72
C CYS A 94 -9.35 7.57 -6.60
N GLN A 95 -10.04 8.70 -6.42
CA GLN A 95 -11.36 8.92 -7.03
C GLN A 95 -11.32 8.89 -8.56
N GLY A 96 -12.16 8.05 -9.15
CA GLY A 96 -12.29 7.86 -10.59
C GLY A 96 -11.17 7.04 -11.21
N GLN A 97 -10.42 6.26 -10.43
CA GLN A 97 -9.22 5.54 -10.89
C GLN A 97 -9.32 4.04 -10.59
N SER A 98 -8.58 3.25 -11.37
CA SER A 98 -8.19 1.91 -10.96
C SER A 98 -7.04 1.99 -9.97
N VAL A 99 -7.11 1.16 -8.91
CA VAL A 99 -6.22 1.23 -7.75
C VAL A 99 -5.63 -0.14 -7.50
N LEU A 100 -4.32 -0.26 -7.68
CA LEU A 100 -3.61 -1.54 -7.72
C LEU A 100 -2.78 -1.74 -6.45
N SER A 101 -2.94 -2.87 -5.78
CA SER A 101 -2.04 -3.33 -4.71
C SER A 101 -1.35 -4.63 -5.11
N TYR A 102 -0.11 -4.84 -4.66
CA TYR A 102 0.60 -6.11 -4.84
C TYR A 102 0.25 -7.12 -3.74
N GLY A 103 -1.03 -7.44 -3.66
CA GLY A 103 -1.60 -8.14 -2.52
C GLY A 103 -3.05 -7.74 -2.30
N ASN A 104 -3.58 -8.12 -1.14
CA ASN A 104 -4.98 -7.90 -0.79
C ASN A 104 -5.17 -6.70 0.15
N ASP A 105 -4.36 -5.65 0.02
CA ASP A 105 -4.38 -4.47 0.88
C ASP A 105 -5.74 -3.77 0.90
N MET A 106 -6.54 -3.92 -0.16
CA MET A 106 -7.92 -3.44 -0.18
C MET A 106 -8.81 -4.08 0.91
N VAL A 107 -8.49 -5.29 1.36
CA VAL A 107 -9.18 -5.94 2.49
C VAL A 107 -8.86 -5.21 3.79
N VAL A 108 -7.57 -4.93 4.05
CA VAL A 108 -7.12 -4.18 5.25
C VAL A 108 -7.68 -2.76 5.25
N LEU A 109 -7.74 -2.11 4.08
CA LEU A 109 -8.40 -0.82 3.89
C LEU A 109 -9.88 -0.88 4.29
N GLY A 110 -10.58 -1.94 3.87
CA GLY A 110 -11.98 -2.18 4.22
C GLY A 110 -12.19 -2.42 5.72
N GLU A 111 -11.32 -3.19 6.37
CA GLU A 111 -11.34 -3.43 7.82
C GLU A 111 -11.22 -2.12 8.60
N ASN A 112 -10.22 -1.30 8.26
CA ASN A 112 -9.95 -0.04 8.95
C ASN A 112 -11.07 0.99 8.74
N ALA A 113 -11.65 1.05 7.55
CA ALA A 113 -12.83 1.88 7.32
C ALA A 113 -14.06 1.40 8.10
N GLY A 114 -14.25 0.08 8.21
CA GLY A 114 -15.27 -0.52 9.05
C GLY A 114 -15.11 -0.13 10.53
N TRP A 115 -13.88 -0.25 11.06
CA TRP A 115 -13.59 0.13 12.44
C TRP A 115 -13.74 1.63 12.70
N ALA A 116 -13.32 2.49 11.77
CA ALA A 116 -13.53 3.93 11.86
C ALA A 116 -15.03 4.27 11.97
N ARG A 117 -15.86 3.70 11.09
CA ARG A 117 -17.31 3.90 11.14
C ARG A 117 -17.94 3.34 12.41
N ALA A 118 -17.46 2.18 12.90
CA ALA A 118 -17.94 1.60 14.15
C ALA A 118 -17.66 2.49 15.37
N ARG A 119 -16.61 3.34 15.31
CA ARG A 119 -16.31 4.37 16.30
C ARG A 119 -17.08 5.68 16.10
N GLY A 120 -17.95 5.76 15.08
CA GLY A 120 -18.71 6.96 14.73
C GLY A 120 -17.90 7.99 13.93
N GLU A 121 -16.74 7.61 13.39
CA GLU A 121 -15.95 8.49 12.53
C GLU A 121 -16.51 8.50 11.10
N GLU A 122 -16.47 9.66 10.46
CA GLU A 122 -16.92 9.85 9.08
C GLU A 122 -15.72 9.86 8.11
N LEU A 123 -15.77 9.01 7.07
CA LEU A 123 -14.82 9.07 5.97
C LEU A 123 -15.34 10.07 4.93
N ARG A 124 -14.53 11.10 4.63
CA ARG A 124 -14.91 12.17 3.69
C ARG A 124 -15.22 11.66 2.27
N SER A 125 -14.56 10.57 1.88
CA SER A 125 -14.68 9.94 0.56
C SER A 125 -14.99 8.45 0.71
N GLY A 126 -15.80 7.92 -0.21
CA GLY A 126 -16.26 6.53 -0.20
C GLY A 126 -15.55 5.65 -1.23
N PHE A 127 -15.63 4.33 -1.03
CA PHE A 127 -14.99 3.31 -1.88
C PHE A 127 -15.58 3.20 -3.29
N LEU A 128 -16.82 3.64 -3.50
CA LEU A 128 -17.54 3.47 -4.77
C LEU A 128 -16.92 4.27 -5.93
N GLY A 129 -16.03 5.22 -5.62
CA GLY A 129 -15.34 6.02 -6.62
C GLY A 129 -14.12 5.35 -7.26
N ALA A 130 -13.65 4.20 -6.76
CA ALA A 130 -12.38 3.62 -7.17
C ALA A 130 -12.45 2.09 -7.41
N GLY A 131 -11.73 1.60 -8.42
CA GLY A 131 -11.66 0.18 -8.78
C GLY A 131 -10.43 -0.52 -8.17
N PHE A 132 -10.57 -1.09 -6.97
CA PHE A 132 -9.47 -1.77 -6.29
C PHE A 132 -9.19 -3.17 -6.87
N LEU A 133 -7.94 -3.46 -7.21
CA LEU A 133 -7.51 -4.70 -7.85
C LEU A 133 -6.19 -5.20 -7.27
N ASN A 134 -6.09 -6.52 -7.10
CA ASN A 134 -4.83 -7.18 -6.73
C ASN A 134 -4.04 -7.47 -8.01
N ILE A 135 -2.93 -6.76 -8.23
CA ILE A 135 -2.09 -6.91 -9.43
C ILE A 135 -1.12 -8.10 -9.35
N ARG A 136 -0.90 -8.65 -8.14
CA ARG A 136 0.12 -9.68 -7.90
C ARG A 136 -0.05 -10.94 -8.76
N PRO A 137 -1.25 -11.53 -8.92
CA PRO A 137 -1.40 -12.72 -9.76
C PRO A 137 -0.99 -12.49 -11.22
N TRP A 138 -1.34 -11.34 -11.78
CA TRP A 138 -0.95 -10.98 -13.14
C TRP A 138 0.56 -10.75 -13.25
N LEU A 139 1.13 -9.97 -12.32
CA LEU A 139 2.55 -9.65 -12.33
C LEU A 139 3.40 -10.93 -12.23
N ASN A 140 3.01 -11.86 -11.34
CA ASN A 140 3.66 -13.15 -11.20
C ASN A 140 3.52 -14.05 -12.43
N ALA A 141 2.44 -13.93 -13.20
CA ALA A 141 2.27 -14.71 -14.41
C ALA A 141 3.20 -14.22 -15.53
N VAL A 142 3.36 -12.91 -15.67
CA VAL A 142 4.21 -12.31 -16.72
C VAL A 142 5.69 -12.23 -16.32
N ALA A 143 5.98 -12.21 -15.02
CA ALA A 143 7.34 -12.21 -14.48
C ALA A 143 7.46 -13.16 -13.27
N PRO A 144 7.53 -14.49 -13.48
CA PRO A 144 7.51 -15.49 -12.40
C PRO A 144 8.56 -15.33 -11.29
N VAL A 145 9.68 -14.65 -11.59
CA VAL A 145 10.74 -14.33 -10.62
C VAL A 145 10.24 -13.46 -9.45
N THR A 146 9.11 -12.77 -9.60
CA THR A 146 8.52 -11.90 -8.57
C THR A 146 7.65 -12.64 -7.57
N ALA A 147 7.18 -13.85 -7.90
CA ALA A 147 6.25 -14.60 -7.06
C ALA A 147 6.69 -14.78 -5.58
N PRO A 148 7.97 -15.09 -5.27
CA PRO A 148 8.40 -15.37 -3.91
C PRO A 148 8.75 -14.11 -3.09
N VAL A 149 8.67 -12.91 -3.66
CA VAL A 149 9.07 -11.67 -2.96
C VAL A 149 7.89 -10.74 -2.68
N ASN A 150 8.06 -9.85 -1.70
CA ASN A 150 7.16 -8.72 -1.47
C ASN A 150 7.39 -7.61 -2.51
N VAL A 151 6.51 -6.61 -2.47
CA VAL A 151 6.48 -5.53 -3.44
C VAL A 151 7.74 -4.65 -3.38
N GLY A 152 8.29 -4.37 -2.19
CA GLY A 152 9.53 -3.60 -1.99
C GLY A 152 10.78 -4.22 -2.63
N ARG A 153 10.72 -5.49 -3.04
CA ARG A 153 11.83 -6.21 -3.70
C ARG A 153 11.68 -6.41 -5.20
N LEU A 154 10.58 -6.00 -5.81
CA LEU A 154 10.33 -6.21 -7.24
C LEU A 154 11.43 -5.62 -8.12
N TRP A 155 11.89 -4.39 -7.82
CA TRP A 155 12.99 -3.76 -8.55
C TRP A 155 14.26 -4.62 -8.54
N HIS A 156 14.58 -5.22 -7.39
CA HIS A 156 15.81 -5.97 -7.19
C HIS A 156 15.79 -7.30 -7.95
N VAL A 157 14.69 -8.07 -7.84
CA VAL A 157 14.58 -9.37 -8.53
C VAL A 157 14.44 -9.25 -10.05
N LEU A 158 14.02 -8.08 -10.54
CA LEU A 158 14.00 -7.74 -11.96
C LEU A 158 15.30 -7.11 -12.46
N GLY A 159 16.32 -6.95 -11.61
CA GLY A 159 17.61 -6.37 -11.98
C GLY A 159 17.55 -4.87 -12.33
N LEU A 160 16.57 -4.15 -11.80
CA LEU A 160 16.37 -2.72 -12.03
C LEU A 160 17.22 -1.89 -11.07
N PRO A 161 17.46 -0.60 -11.35
CA PRO A 161 18.01 0.32 -10.37
C PRO A 161 17.10 0.43 -9.14
N ARG A 162 17.70 0.60 -7.96
CA ARG A 162 16.95 0.91 -6.74
C ARG A 162 16.16 2.21 -6.95
N PRO A 163 14.87 2.26 -6.56
CA PRO A 163 14.12 3.50 -6.55
C PRO A 163 14.87 4.65 -5.87
N ALA A 164 14.93 5.80 -6.54
CA ALA A 164 15.63 6.99 -6.09
C ALA A 164 14.79 7.83 -5.10
N VAL A 165 14.11 7.15 -4.18
CA VAL A 165 13.30 7.74 -3.11
C VAL A 165 13.82 7.29 -1.74
N ALA A 166 13.47 8.07 -0.73
CA ALA A 166 13.73 7.72 0.66
C ALA A 166 12.94 6.46 1.06
N GLY A 167 13.33 5.84 2.17
CA GLY A 167 12.72 4.59 2.65
C GLY A 167 13.43 3.35 2.14
N GLN A 168 12.84 2.19 2.40
CA GLN A 168 13.35 0.86 2.09
C GLN A 168 12.17 -0.11 1.94
N GLU A 169 12.47 -1.38 1.65
CA GLU A 169 11.47 -2.47 1.74
C GLU A 169 10.69 -2.39 3.05
N HIS A 170 9.36 -2.51 2.98
CA HIS A 170 8.42 -2.29 4.10
C HIS A 170 8.25 -0.82 4.51
N SER A 171 8.48 0.09 3.57
CA SER A 171 8.00 1.47 3.64
C SER A 171 7.02 1.67 2.51
N ALA A 172 5.76 1.97 2.82
CA ALA A 172 4.66 1.91 1.86
C ALA A 172 4.93 2.73 0.58
N LEU A 173 5.51 3.93 0.70
CA LEU A 173 5.82 4.75 -0.47
C LEU A 173 6.98 4.18 -1.30
N PHE A 174 8.04 3.68 -0.65
CA PHE A 174 9.14 3.01 -1.34
C PHE A 174 8.66 1.77 -2.09
N ASP A 175 7.77 1.01 -1.46
CA ASP A 175 7.15 -0.20 -1.98
C ASP A 175 6.29 0.11 -3.21
N CYS A 176 5.55 1.23 -3.20
CA CYS A 176 4.86 1.74 -4.40
C CYS A 176 5.82 2.08 -5.54
N HIS A 177 6.97 2.71 -5.24
CA HIS A 177 7.98 3.04 -6.26
C HIS A 177 8.65 1.78 -6.84
N SER A 178 8.85 0.75 -6.02
CA SER A 178 9.31 -0.56 -6.48
C SER A 178 8.30 -1.20 -7.46
N LEU A 179 7.00 -1.13 -7.14
CA LEU A 179 5.95 -1.58 -8.04
C LEU A 179 5.90 -0.76 -9.33
N ALA A 180 5.98 0.57 -9.25
CA ALA A 180 6.00 1.44 -10.42
C ALA A 180 7.18 1.12 -11.36
N ALA A 181 8.38 0.89 -10.80
CA ALA A 181 9.55 0.47 -11.57
C ALA A 181 9.33 -0.87 -12.28
N ALA A 182 8.74 -1.85 -11.59
CA ALA A 182 8.41 -3.15 -12.17
C ALA A 182 7.39 -3.04 -13.32
N LEU A 183 6.31 -2.28 -13.12
CA LEU A 183 5.30 -2.05 -14.15
C LEU A 183 5.88 -1.31 -15.37
N GLY A 184 6.69 -0.28 -15.13
CA GLY A 184 7.37 0.47 -16.18
C GLY A 184 8.32 -0.40 -17.00
N HIS A 185 9.10 -1.27 -16.34
CA HIS A 185 9.96 -2.24 -17.01
C HIS A 185 9.16 -3.20 -17.90
N LEU A 186 8.09 -3.81 -17.36
CA LEU A 186 7.25 -4.75 -18.11
C LEU A 186 6.62 -4.08 -19.34
N ARG A 187 6.11 -2.85 -19.20
CA ARG A 187 5.59 -2.07 -20.34
C ARG A 187 6.66 -1.76 -21.38
N ALA A 188 7.85 -1.35 -20.96
CA ALA A 188 8.97 -1.08 -21.87
C ALA A 188 9.41 -2.34 -22.65
N THR A 189 9.20 -3.53 -22.07
CA THR A 189 9.45 -4.82 -22.74
C THR A 189 8.28 -5.33 -23.59
N GLY A 190 7.20 -4.55 -23.73
CA GLY A 190 6.06 -4.85 -24.60
C GLY A 190 4.88 -5.55 -23.92
N THR A 191 4.90 -5.71 -22.59
CA THR A 191 3.79 -6.30 -21.84
C THR A 191 2.71 -5.25 -21.60
N ALA A 192 1.49 -5.49 -22.09
CA ALA A 192 0.34 -4.63 -21.79
C ALA A 192 -0.15 -4.85 -20.35
N LEU A 193 -0.51 -3.77 -19.65
CA LEU A 193 -1.18 -3.86 -18.35
C LEU A 193 -2.55 -4.55 -18.49
N PRO A 194 -3.10 -5.14 -17.42
CA PRO A 194 -4.43 -5.75 -17.45
C PRO A 194 -5.50 -4.79 -17.97
N GLU A 195 -6.47 -5.35 -18.70
CA GLU A 195 -7.66 -4.60 -19.11
C GLU A 195 -8.37 -4.01 -17.87
N GLY A 196 -8.81 -2.75 -17.98
CA GLY A 196 -9.44 -2.02 -16.90
C GLY A 196 -8.48 -1.30 -15.94
N CYS A 197 -7.16 -1.32 -16.20
CA CYS A 197 -6.22 -0.43 -15.48
C CYS A 197 -6.34 1.04 -15.90
N PHE A 198 -6.89 1.34 -17.09
CA PHE A 198 -6.98 2.68 -17.68
C PHE A 198 -8.42 3.13 -17.94
#